data_AF-W2Y678-F1
#
_entry.id   AF-W2Y678-F1
#
_cell.length_a   1.000
_cell.length_b   1.000
_cell.length_c   1.000
_cell.angle_alpha   90.00
_cell.angle_beta   90.00
_cell.angle_gamma   90.00
#
_symmetry.space_group_name_H-M   'P 1'
#
loop_
_entity.id
_entity.type
_entity.pdbx_description
1 polymer ?
#
loop_
_entity_poly.entity_id
_entity_poly.type
_entity_poly.pdbx_seq_one_letter_code
_entity_poly.pdbx_strand_id
1 'polypeptide(L)'
;MQMTPERAFERFVLVKRFTGEMENNKGLILWLQYANVYRTTRGELLLGNKKIYELFRQSNSEEELATLFHSLRQVSGMENFADEMQIFMILSSASSRKLANELG
;
A
#
# COMPACT_ATOMS: atom_id res chain seq x y z
N MET A 1 -15.12 -16.60 -11.19
CA MET A 1 -14.24 -16.42 -10.01
C MET A 1 -13.74 -14.98 -10.00
N GLN A 2 -14.11 -14.15 -9.02
CA GLN A 2 -13.49 -12.82 -8.86
C GLN A 2 -12.09 -12.98 -8.25
N MET A 3 -11.11 -12.28 -8.83
CA MET A 3 -9.70 -12.31 -8.41
C MET A 3 -9.53 -11.63 -7.06
N THR A 4 -8.80 -12.21 -6.11
CA THR A 4 -8.54 -11.54 -4.83
C THR A 4 -7.54 -10.38 -5.03
N PRO A 5 -7.58 -9.33 -4.18
CA PRO A 5 -6.63 -8.23 -4.26
C PRO A 5 -5.16 -8.67 -4.20
N GLU A 6 -4.84 -9.71 -3.42
CA GLU A 6 -3.48 -10.27 -3.33
C GLU A 6 -3.05 -10.90 -4.67
N ARG A 7 -3.91 -11.71 -5.29
CA ARG A 7 -3.62 -12.31 -6.60
C ARG A 7 -3.52 -11.25 -7.71
N ALA A 8 -4.32 -10.19 -7.62
CA ALA A 8 -4.22 -9.05 -8.52
C ALA A 8 -2.90 -8.28 -8.29
N PHE A 9 -2.47 -8.13 -7.03
CA PHE A 9 -1.23 -7.45 -6.68
C PHE A 9 -0.02 -8.16 -7.28
N GLU A 10 0.07 -9.47 -7.09
CA GLU A 10 1.13 -10.30 -7.68
C GLU A 10 1.20 -10.14 -9.21
N ARG A 11 0.05 -10.21 -9.89
CA ARG A 11 -0.02 -10.15 -11.36
C ARG A 11 0.25 -8.77 -11.95
N PHE A 12 -0.28 -7.72 -11.35
CA PHE A 12 -0.28 -6.38 -11.96
C PHE A 12 0.81 -5.47 -11.42
N VAL A 13 1.30 -5.71 -10.21
CA VAL A 13 2.27 -4.84 -9.54
C VAL A 13 3.66 -5.49 -9.52
N LEU A 14 3.78 -6.73 -9.04
CA LEU A 14 5.10 -7.37 -8.91
C LEU A 14 5.68 -7.82 -10.26
N VAL A 15 4.88 -8.44 -11.12
CA VAL A 15 5.35 -8.92 -12.44
C VAL A 15 5.78 -7.77 -13.36
N LYS A 16 5.07 -6.64 -13.33
CA LYS A 16 5.36 -5.46 -14.17
C LYS A 16 6.66 -4.75 -13.76
N ARG A 17 7.03 -4.79 -12.47
CA ARG A 17 8.28 -4.20 -11.95
C ARG A 17 9.55 -4.79 -12.56
N PHE A 18 9.52 -6.05 -13.01
CA PHE A 18 10.64 -6.70 -13.71
C PHE A 18 10.78 -6.29 -15.19
N THR A 19 9.82 -5.54 -15.74
CA THR A 19 9.81 -5.16 -17.17
C THR A 19 10.30 -3.73 -17.45
N GLY A 20 10.73 -2.99 -16.43
CA GLY A 20 11.66 -1.86 -16.59
C GLY A 20 11.12 -0.54 -17.18
N GLU A 21 9.82 -0.38 -17.44
CA GLU A 21 9.31 0.84 -18.09
C GLU A 21 8.28 1.62 -17.24
N MET A 22 8.17 2.93 -17.49
CA MET A 22 7.31 3.90 -16.80
C MET A 22 5.80 3.53 -16.73
N GLU A 23 5.37 2.42 -17.32
CA GLU A 23 4.12 1.72 -16.99
C GLU A 23 4.05 1.27 -15.51
N ASN A 24 5.18 1.21 -14.82
CA ASN A 24 5.32 0.76 -13.43
C ASN A 24 4.35 1.45 -12.44
N ASN A 25 3.96 2.70 -12.69
CA ASN A 25 2.98 3.40 -11.84
C ASN A 25 1.52 3.15 -12.26
N LYS A 26 1.23 2.85 -13.53
CA LYS A 26 -0.16 2.63 -13.99
C LYS A 26 -0.75 1.35 -13.41
N GLY A 27 0.03 0.26 -13.38
CA GLY A 27 -0.40 -1.00 -12.77
C GLY A 27 -0.71 -0.86 -11.28
N LEU A 28 0.13 -0.09 -10.58
CA LEU A 28 -0.06 0.23 -9.16
C LEU A 28 -1.30 1.10 -8.91
N ILE A 29 -1.50 2.16 -9.70
CA ILE A 29 -2.68 3.03 -9.58
C ILE A 29 -3.96 2.24 -9.87
N LEU A 30 -3.98 1.41 -10.93
CA LEU A 30 -5.12 0.56 -11.24
C LEU A 30 -5.41 -0.45 -10.13
N TRP A 31 -4.37 -1.05 -9.56
CA TRP A 31 -4.52 -1.95 -8.43
C TRP A 31 -5.06 -1.23 -7.19
N LEU A 32 -4.60 -0.01 -6.90
CA LEU A 32 -5.09 0.80 -5.79
C LEU A 32 -6.56 1.20 -5.97
N GLN A 33 -6.95 1.57 -7.18
CA GLN A 33 -8.36 1.83 -7.53
C GLN A 33 -9.21 0.56 -7.37
N TYR A 34 -8.71 -0.59 -7.84
CA TYR A 34 -9.37 -1.87 -7.65
C TYR A 34 -9.52 -2.24 -6.16
N ALA A 35 -8.46 -2.12 -5.38
CA ALA A 35 -8.44 -2.35 -3.94
C ALA A 35 -9.45 -1.44 -3.23
N ASN A 36 -9.53 -0.17 -3.64
CA ASN A 36 -10.50 0.79 -3.12
C ASN A 36 -11.96 0.38 -3.41
N VAL A 37 -12.25 -0.07 -4.63
CA VAL A 37 -13.59 -0.58 -4.99
C VAL A 37 -13.88 -1.90 -4.26
N TYR A 38 -12.88 -2.76 -4.09
CA TYR A 38 -13.04 -4.04 -3.40
C TYR A 38 -13.39 -3.84 -1.91
N ARG A 39 -12.71 -2.92 -1.22
CA ARG A 39 -13.01 -2.61 0.20
C ARG A 39 -14.38 -1.97 0.40
N THR A 40 -14.82 -1.10 -0.51
CA THR A 40 -16.15 -0.45 -0.41
C THR A 40 -17.29 -1.43 -0.70
N THR A 41 -17.08 -2.39 -1.60
CA THR A 41 -18.12 -3.35 -2.01
C THR A 41 -18.21 -4.59 -1.13
N ARG A 42 -17.10 -5.02 -0.51
CA ARG A 42 -17.04 -6.26 0.29
C ARG A 42 -16.69 -6.04 1.77
N GLY A 43 -16.42 -4.80 2.17
CA GLY A 43 -16.09 -4.41 3.52
C GLY A 43 -14.58 -4.42 3.82
N GLU A 44 -14.16 -3.49 4.69
CA GLU A 44 -12.76 -3.33 5.10
C GLU A 44 -12.17 -4.57 5.79
N LEU A 45 -13.02 -5.44 6.35
CA LEU A 45 -12.60 -6.68 7.00
C LEU A 45 -11.82 -7.63 6.08
N LEU A 46 -12.02 -7.54 4.76
CA LEU A 46 -11.36 -8.42 3.78
C LEU A 46 -10.07 -7.80 3.21
N LEU A 47 -9.94 -6.48 3.20
CA LEU A 47 -8.76 -5.77 2.69
C LEU A 47 -8.54 -4.48 3.48
N GLY A 48 -8.17 -4.64 4.74
CA GLY A 48 -7.83 -3.52 5.61
C GLY A 48 -6.46 -2.92 5.30
N ASN A 49 -6.25 -1.70 5.79
CA ASN A 49 -5.03 -0.92 5.64
C ASN A 49 -3.75 -1.69 6.03
N LYS A 50 -3.78 -2.45 7.12
CA LYS A 50 -2.66 -3.31 7.53
C LYS A 50 -2.27 -4.33 6.45
N LYS A 51 -3.25 -4.99 5.83
CA LYS A 51 -3.00 -6.03 4.83
C LYS A 51 -2.42 -5.44 3.54
N ILE A 52 -2.91 -4.26 3.15
CA ILE A 52 -2.36 -3.51 2.01
C ILE A 52 -0.91 -3.10 2.29
N TYR A 53 -0.62 -2.59 3.48
CA TYR A 53 0.73 -2.24 3.88
C TYR A 53 1.68 -3.45 3.86
N GLU A 54 1.25 -4.59 4.40
CA GLU A 54 2.04 -5.83 4.40
C GLU A 54 2.37 -6.32 2.98
N LEU A 55 1.40 -6.25 2.05
CA LEU A 55 1.64 -6.57 0.63
C LEU A 55 2.71 -5.67 0.02
N PHE A 56 2.65 -4.37 0.30
CA PHE A 56 3.66 -3.45 -0.21
C PHE A 56 5.03 -3.66 0.44
N ARG A 57 5.08 -3.96 1.73
CA ARG A 57 6.34 -4.16 2.48
C ARG A 57 7.11 -5.40 2.03
N GLN A 58 6.45 -6.41 1.46
CA GLN A 58 7.11 -7.61 0.92
C GLN A 58 8.09 -7.31 -0.22
N SER A 59 7.89 -6.21 -0.95
CA SER A 59 8.67 -5.89 -2.15
C SER A 59 9.26 -4.48 -2.13
N ASN A 60 9.22 -3.76 -1.00
CA ASN A 60 9.66 -2.39 -0.90
C ASN A 60 10.37 -2.10 0.43
N SER A 61 11.40 -1.25 0.36
CA SER A 61 12.01 -0.62 1.54
C SER A 61 11.04 0.36 2.22
N GLU A 62 11.35 0.78 3.45
CA GLU A 62 10.47 1.71 4.17
C GLU A 62 10.52 3.10 3.50
N GLU A 63 11.68 3.48 2.97
CA GLU A 63 11.92 4.72 2.23
C GLU A 63 11.16 4.74 0.90
N GLU A 64 11.11 3.61 0.19
CA GLU A 64 10.32 3.45 -1.03
C GLU A 64 8.82 3.58 -0.74
N LEU A 65 8.33 3.00 0.35
CA LEU A 65 6.93 3.14 0.76
C LEU A 65 6.58 4.56 1.19
N ALA A 66 7.45 5.25 1.93
CA ALA A 66 7.25 6.65 2.29
C ALA A 66 7.11 7.52 1.03
N THR A 67 8.01 7.31 0.06
CA THR A 67 7.98 8.02 -1.23
C THR A 67 6.71 7.71 -2.03
N LEU A 68 6.29 6.44 -2.04
CA LEU A 68 5.06 6.00 -2.69
C LEU A 68 3.83 6.69 -2.09
N PHE A 69 3.65 6.61 -0.77
CA PHE A 69 2.48 7.21 -0.12
C PHE A 69 2.49 8.73 -0.21
N HIS A 70 3.67 9.37 -0.16
CA HIS A 70 3.78 10.80 -0.43
C HIS A 70 3.29 11.16 -1.85
N SER A 71 3.66 10.36 -2.85
CA SER A 71 3.23 10.57 -4.25
C SER A 71 1.72 10.34 -4.43
N LEU A 72 1.17 9.32 -3.75
CA LEU A 72 -0.27 9.01 -3.81
C LEU A 72 -1.15 10.10 -3.21
N ARG A 73 -0.63 10.90 -2.26
CA ARG A 73 -1.34 12.05 -1.72
C ARG A 73 -1.66 13.13 -2.77
N GLN A 74 -0.93 13.15 -3.88
CA GLN A 74 -1.18 14.06 -5.01
C GLN A 74 -2.19 13.50 -6.03
N VAL A 75 -2.67 12.26 -5.82
CA VAL A 75 -3.66 11.63 -6.69
C VAL A 75 -5.06 11.89 -6.12
N SER A 76 -5.92 12.51 -6.92
CA SER A 76 -7.30 12.80 -6.51
C SER A 76 -8.04 11.53 -6.08
N GLY A 77 -8.60 11.55 -4.86
CA GLY A 77 -9.33 10.44 -4.27
C GLY A 77 -8.45 9.43 -3.52
N MET A 78 -7.15 9.70 -3.37
CA MET A 78 -6.19 8.86 -2.64
C MET A 78 -5.56 9.56 -1.43
N GLU A 79 -5.95 10.80 -1.15
CA GLU A 79 -5.38 11.64 -0.10
C GLU A 79 -5.50 10.98 1.28
N ASN A 80 -6.73 10.61 1.66
CA ASN A 80 -6.99 9.98 2.96
C ASN A 80 -6.29 8.61 3.09
N PHE A 81 -6.25 7.83 2.00
CA PHE A 81 -5.56 6.55 2.00
C PHE A 81 -4.05 6.73 2.19
N ALA A 82 -3.45 7.70 1.50
CA ALA A 82 -2.04 8.03 1.64
C ALA A 82 -1.71 8.46 3.07
N ASP A 83 -2.54 9.32 3.67
CA ASP A 83 -2.36 9.81 5.04
C ASP A 83 -2.49 8.65 6.05
N GLU A 84 -3.47 7.76 5.89
CA GLU A 84 -3.63 6.55 6.73
C GLU A 84 -2.43 5.60 6.62
N MET A 85 -1.89 5.40 5.43
CA MET A 85 -0.70 4.57 5.21
C MET A 85 0.55 5.18 5.85
N GLN A 86 0.73 6.49 5.76
CA GLN A 86 1.85 7.19 6.42
C GLN A 86 1.75 7.10 7.95
N ILE A 87 0.55 7.30 8.52
CA ILE A 87 0.32 7.10 9.96
C ILE A 87 0.65 5.67 10.36
N PHE A 88 0.18 4.69 9.59
CA PHE A 88 0.48 3.28 9.84
C PHE A 88 1.98 2.99 9.80
N MET A 89 2.71 3.53 8.82
CA MET A 89 4.17 3.42 8.74
C MET A 89 4.87 3.96 9.97
N ILE A 90 4.50 5.15 10.42
CA ILE A 90 5.11 5.77 11.60
C ILE A 90 4.87 4.87 12.81
N LEU A 91 3.62 4.48 13.08
CA LEU A 91 3.26 3.63 14.22
C LEU A 91 3.89 2.23 14.15
N SER A 92 4.08 1.69 12.94
CA SER A 92 4.70 0.38 12.72
C SER A 92 6.22 0.44 12.50
N SER A 93 6.86 1.60 12.63
CA SER A 93 8.30 1.72 12.46
C SER A 93 9.07 1.13 13.65
N ALA A 94 10.29 0.67 13.40
CA ALA A 94 11.19 0.19 14.46
C ALA A 94 11.54 1.30 15.46
N SER A 95 11.68 2.53 14.98
CA SER A 95 11.95 3.72 15.79
C SER A 95 10.82 4.00 16.78
N SER A 96 9.56 3.94 16.36
CA SER A 96 8.41 4.11 17.26
C SER A 96 8.30 3.00 18.29
N ARG A 97 8.61 1.75 17.93
CA ARG A 97 8.70 0.65 18.89
C ARG A 97 9.83 0.86 19.91
N LYS A 98 10.99 1.31 19.45
CA LYS A 98 12.15 1.58 20.32
C LYS A 98 11.84 2.68 21.33
N LEU A 99 11.25 3.80 20.89
CA LEU A 99 10.82 4.89 21.77
C LEU A 99 9.78 4.42 22.81
N ALA A 100 8.82 3.57 22.42
CA ALA A 100 7.85 3.01 23.35
C ALA A 100 8.50 2.12 24.42
N ASN A 101 9.54 1.36 24.07
CA ASN A 101 10.28 0.51 25.01
C ASN A 101 11.22 1.29 25.94
N GLU A 102 11.67 2.49 25.54
CA GLU A 102 12.55 3.35 26.35
C GLU A 102 11.78 4.24 27.35
N LEU A 103 10.47 4.44 27.14
CA LEU A 103 9.61 5.31 27.94
C LEU A 103 8.65 4.54 28.88
N GLY A 104 8.67 3.20 28.86
CA GLY A 104 7.87 2.33 29.72
C GLY A 104 8.71 1.66 30.80
#